data_AF-A0A7K1G2P7-F1
#
_entry.id   AF-A0A7K1G2P7-F1
#
_cell.length_a   1.000
_cell.length_b   1.000
_cell.length_c   1.000
_cell.angle_alpha   90.00
_cell.angle_beta   90.00
_cell.angle_gamma   90.00
#
_symmetry.space_group_name_H-M   'P 1'
#
loop_
_entity.id
_entity.type
_entity.pdbx_description
1 polymer ?
#
loop_
_entity_poly.entity_id
_entity_poly.type
_entity_poly.pdbx_seq_one_letter_code
_entity_poly.pdbx_strand_id
1 'polypeptide(L)' 'MLKNILNLEGAEELSANEQKTIVGGNAPVCNEGSFAKRCTEFGTVPAYWDCVPNGTKFC' A
#
# COMPACT_ATOMS: atom_id res chain seq x y z
N MET A 1 -12.69 -11.78 -4.20
CA MET A 1 -12.44 -12.59 -5.41
C MET A 1 -12.81 -11.75 -6.64
N LEU A 2 -11.83 -11.02 -7.20
CA LEU A 2 -12.03 -10.12 -8.35
C LEU A 2 -11.91 -10.82 -9.71
N LYS A 3 -11.37 -12.05 -9.73
CA LYS A 3 -11.10 -12.84 -10.95
C LYS A 3 -12.35 -13.10 -11.82
N ASN A 4 -13.54 -13.15 -11.21
CA ASN A 4 -14.78 -13.40 -11.95
C ASN A 4 -15.38 -12.13 -12.60
N ILE A 5 -14.86 -10.94 -12.29
CA ILE A 5 -15.39 -9.66 -12.80
C ILE A 5 -14.54 -9.15 -13.98
N LEU A 6 -13.26 -9.51 -14.02
CA LEU A 6 -12.33 -9.05 -15.05
C LEU A 6 -11.68 -10.29 -15.67
N ASN A 7 -12.04 -10.62 -16.91
CA ASN A 7 -11.34 -11.61 -17.74
C ASN A 7 -9.93 -11.07 -18.06
N LEU A 8 -9.02 -11.16 -17.09
CA LEU A 8 -7.67 -10.62 -17.21
C LEU A 8 -6.79 -11.65 -17.93
N GLU A 9 -6.68 -11.52 -19.24
CA GLU A 9 -5.71 -12.27 -20.04
C GLU A 9 -4.28 -11.95 -19.56
N GLY A 10 -3.49 -12.99 -19.29
CA GLY A 10 -2.10 -12.85 -18.83
C GLY A 10 -1.91 -12.56 -17.34
N ALA A 11 -2.98 -12.56 -16.53
CA ALA A 11 -2.85 -12.42 -15.09
C ALA A 11 -2.42 -13.75 -14.43
N GLU A 12 -1.29 -13.74 -13.75
CA GLU A 12 -0.78 -14.86 -12.95
C GLU A 12 -1.09 -14.65 -11.47
N GLU A 13 -1.53 -15.71 -10.79
CA GLU A 13 -1.75 -15.65 -9.34
C GLU A 13 -0.45 -15.86 -8.60
N LEU A 14 -0.06 -14.87 -7.79
CA LEU A 14 1.11 -14.96 -6.93
C LEU A 14 0.81 -15.80 -5.69
N SER A 15 1.75 -16.66 -5.33
CA SER A 15 1.75 -17.36 -4.05
C SER A 15 1.87 -16.39 -2.88
N ALA A 16 1.49 -16.84 -1.68
CA ALA A 16 1.62 -16.05 -0.46
C ALA A 16 3.08 -15.64 -0.15
N ASN A 17 4.06 -16.40 -0.62
CA ASN A 17 5.47 -16.07 -0.46
C ASN A 17 5.92 -15.02 -1.49
N GLU A 18 5.49 -15.13 -2.74
CA GLU A 18 5.78 -14.14 -3.78
C GLU A 18 5.17 -12.77 -3.46
N GLN A 19 3.95 -12.74 -2.93
CA GLN A 19 3.32 -11.49 -2.49
C GLN A 19 4.16 -10.74 -1.44
N LYS A 20 4.87 -11.45 -0.56
CA LYS A 20 5.78 -10.85 0.45
C LYS A 20 7.05 -10.28 -0.17
N THR A 21 7.42 -10.71 -1.37
CA THR A 21 8.57 -10.18 -2.10
C THR A 21 8.25 -8.91 -2.90
N ILE A 22 6.97 -8.56 -3.03
CA ILE A 22 6.55 -7.31 -3.66
C ILE A 22 6.99 -6.17 -2.75
N VAL A 23 8.06 -5.48 -3.15
CA VAL A 23 8.48 -4.24 -2.51
C VAL A 23 7.63 -3.11 -3.07
N GLY A 24 6.55 -2.77 -2.37
CA GLY A 24 5.80 -1.54 -2.62
C GLY A 24 6.73 -0.35 -2.39
N GLY A 25 6.88 0.54 -3.38
CA GLY A 25 7.95 1.55 -3.39
C GLY A 25 7.99 2.43 -2.14
N ASN A 26 9.19 2.71 -1.62
CA ASN A 26 9.58 3.61 -0.50
C ASN A 26 8.68 3.66 0.76
N ALA A 27 7.65 2.83 0.89
CA ALA A 27 6.78 2.81 2.04
C ALA A 27 7.53 2.23 3.25
N PRO A 28 7.53 2.90 4.40
CA PRO A 28 8.20 2.42 5.59
C PRO A 28 7.48 1.18 6.16
N VAL A 29 8.24 0.34 6.86
CA VAL A 29 7.65 -0.66 7.75
C VAL A 29 7.25 0.04 9.04
N CYS A 30 5.98 -0.08 9.43
CA CYS A 30 5.43 0.60 10.60
C CYS A 30 5.30 -0.33 11.80
N ASN A 31 5.35 0.25 13.00
CA ASN A 31 5.15 -0.48 14.25
C ASN A 31 3.68 -0.90 14.42
N GLU A 32 3.45 -1.86 15.31
CA GLU A 32 2.10 -2.29 15.69
C GLU A 32 1.23 -1.08 16.12
N GLY A 33 0.00 -1.04 15.63
CA GLY A 33 -0.93 0.09 15.85
C GLY A 33 -0.82 1.23 14.83
N SER A 34 0.10 1.14 13.86
CA SER A 34 0.27 2.12 12.78
C SER A 34 0.37 1.45 11.40
N PHE A 35 0.13 2.22 10.33
CA PHE A 35 0.25 1.75 8.95
C PHE A 35 0.89 2.81 8.05
N ALA A 36 1.57 2.35 7.00
CA ALA A 36 2.20 3.24 6.03
C ALA A 36 1.12 3.91 5.17
N LYS A 37 1.14 5.23 5.10
CA LYS A 37 0.23 6.02 4.28
C LYS A 37 1.02 7.05 3.47
N ARG A 38 0.56 7.27 2.24
CA ARG A 38 1.11 8.30 1.37
C ARG A 38 0.37 9.61 1.63
N CYS A 39 1.08 10.58 2.21
CA CYS A 39 0.55 11.84 2.73
C CYS A 39 0.84 13.01 1.79
N THR A 40 -0.06 14.00 1.79
CA THR A 40 -0.06 15.22 0.97
C THR A 40 -0.44 16.48 1.76
N GLU A 41 -0.71 16.38 3.07
CA GLU A 41 -1.28 17.47 3.89
C GLU A 41 -0.45 18.77 3.95
N PHE A 42 0.84 18.72 3.61
CA PHE A 42 1.70 19.90 3.56
C PHE A 42 1.60 20.63 2.20
N GLY A 43 0.40 20.97 1.74
CA GLY A 43 0.20 21.87 0.59
C GLY A 43 0.91 21.41 -0.71
N THR A 44 2.00 22.11 -1.09
CA THR A 44 2.74 21.88 -2.35
C THR A 44 3.90 20.89 -2.26
N VAL A 45 4.19 20.29 -1.10
CA VAL A 45 5.26 19.27 -1.05
C VAL A 45 4.86 18.00 -1.79
N PRO A 46 5.82 17.35 -2.47
CA PRO A 46 5.63 16.03 -3.05
C PRO A 46 5.09 15.05 -2.01
N ALA A 47 4.18 14.18 -2.46
CA ALA A 47 3.60 13.17 -1.60
C ALA A 47 4.69 12.30 -0.95
N TYR A 48 4.67 12.20 0.38
CA TYR A 48 5.67 11.48 1.17
C TYR A 48 5.04 10.28 1.87
N TRP A 49 5.87 9.33 2.30
CA TRP A 49 5.41 8.20 3.08
C TRP A 49 5.56 8.49 4.57
N ASP A 50 4.55 8.15 5.34
CA ASP A 50 4.60 8.24 6.80
C ASP A 50 3.88 7.04 7.46
N CYS A 51 4.27 6.73 8.69
CA CYS A 51 3.58 5.76 9.53
C CYS A 51 2.54 6.47 10.39
N VAL A 52 1.27 6.35 10.01
CA VAL A 52 0.17 7.00 10.72
C VAL A 52 -0.59 6.02 11.61
N PRO A 53 -1.21 6.47 12.72
CA PRO A 53 -2.02 5.60 13.57
C PRO A 53 -3.15 4.91 12.81
N ASN A 54 -3.51 3.71 13.22
CA ASN A 54 -4.66 3.00 12.64
C ASN A 54 -5.94 3.83 12.77
N GLY A 55 -6.69 3.95 11.67
CA GLY A 55 -7.89 4.79 11.61
C GLY A 55 -7.64 6.22 11.11
N THR A 56 -6.39 6.61 10.84
CA THR A 56 -6.06 7.94 10.30
C THR A 56 -6.58 8.12 8.88
N LYS A 57 -7.61 8.96 8.73
CA LYS A 57 -8.27 9.24 7.44
C LYS A 57 -7.56 10.31 6.61
N PHE A 58 -6.90 11.24 7.26
CA PHE A 58 -6.22 12.36 6.60
C PHE A 58 -4.76 12.39 7.01
N CYS A 59 -3.95 12.42 5.96
CA CYS A 59 -2.57 12.81 5.86
C CYS A 59 -2.40 13.11 4.35
#